data_AF-A0A8T5REA2-F1
#
_entry.id   AF-A0A8T5REA2-F1
#
_cell.length_a   1.000
_cell.length_b   1.000
_cell.length_c   1.000
_cell.angle_alpha   90.00
_cell.angle_beta   90.00
_cell.angle_gamma   90.00
#
_symmetry.space_group_name_H-M   'P 1'
#
loop_
_entity.id
_entity.type
_entity.pdbx_description
1 polymer ?
#
loop_
_entity_poly.entity_id
_entity_poly.type
_entity_poly.pdbx_seq_one_letter_code
_entity_poly.pdbx_strand_id
1 'polypeptide(L)'
;MSELKKDNQQIYITKEAFRNMITHVLRFGHKSLAPSHEVLGFCLGKQDETGNIRIINAIPVSHGHDIQIGISQSYLDLIKKIEESYKEQHLEVIGWYISHPSNGLDWSEQDKKNHLYIQNNKKPKAFCIVFDHTLVKMVNNFGLKIYRLFDYKKGDINKYENIGFEIEEPKTLDYFKWIQKFVEDFHKKDPILIKEIEEVSETIPKDLQQIPISVEDESETDLESLDNIQNSSSEFLNNINSLIKEDIMNWMKDINHNTINGSNKLLKTLIEMKESVSLGMSRMKNWFNQEIGDLSSSFKESITNLVDKSIEDQKELTNSVNNKQQRLIEIIIEIINSQFKDNNDLLEKKYGEINENINKLKENQIINKEEFQKIKNILPDLRNDLDKSSDNIIKNFKDTIDKKNAEKRNQMKILDAEINKIEQIYLQMDQRLKELENGIISVRKI
;
A
#
# COMPACT_ATOMS: atom_id res chain seq x y z
N MET A 1 26.89 -8.85 -25.80
CA MET A 1 25.82 -9.16 -24.83
C MET A 1 25.19 -10.46 -25.25
N SER A 2 25.50 -11.56 -24.57
CA SER A 2 24.90 -12.87 -24.82
C SER A 2 23.48 -12.89 -24.25
N GLU A 3 22.48 -13.04 -25.11
CA GLU A 3 21.10 -13.35 -24.71
C GLU A 3 21.09 -14.66 -23.93
N LEU A 4 20.99 -14.57 -22.61
CA LEU A 4 20.75 -15.71 -21.74
C LEU A 4 19.30 -16.16 -21.97
N LYS A 5 19.15 -17.39 -22.46
CA LYS A 5 17.87 -18.12 -22.56
C LYS A 5 17.09 -17.92 -21.26
N LYS A 6 15.88 -17.38 -21.35
CA LYS A 6 14.86 -17.49 -20.29
C LYS A 6 14.65 -18.98 -20.04
N ASP A 7 15.12 -19.49 -18.90
CA ASP A 7 14.73 -20.80 -18.41
C ASP A 7 13.21 -20.74 -18.17
N ASN A 8 12.43 -21.45 -18.98
CA ASN A 8 10.96 -21.53 -18.87
C ASN A 8 10.54 -22.38 -17.65
N GLN A 9 11.20 -22.20 -16.51
CA GLN A 9 10.93 -22.94 -15.31
C GLN A 9 9.72 -22.33 -14.60
N GLN A 10 8.69 -23.14 -14.39
CA GLN A 10 7.46 -22.74 -13.71
C GLN A 10 7.37 -23.38 -12.31
N ILE A 11 6.70 -22.69 -11.39
CA ILE A 11 6.47 -23.17 -10.03
C ILE A 11 4.99 -23.54 -9.88
N TYR A 12 4.72 -24.79 -9.51
CA TYR A 12 3.39 -25.32 -9.26
C TYR A 12 3.15 -25.42 -7.75
N ILE A 13 2.21 -24.65 -7.23
CA ILE A 13 1.85 -24.63 -5.81
C ILE A 13 0.62 -25.51 -5.60
N THR A 14 0.76 -26.61 -4.87
CA THR A 14 -0.40 -27.45 -4.53
C THR A 14 -1.37 -26.72 -3.60
N LYS A 15 -2.63 -27.15 -3.60
CA LYS A 15 -3.67 -26.57 -2.74
C LYS A 15 -3.30 -26.59 -1.24
N GLU A 16 -2.59 -27.63 -0.81
CA GLU A 16 -2.17 -27.81 0.59
C GLU A 16 -1.04 -26.84 0.98
N ALA A 17 -0.03 -26.70 0.13
CA ALA A 17 1.02 -25.71 0.34
C ALA A 17 0.43 -24.29 0.38
N PHE A 18 -0.43 -23.94 -0.59
CA PHE A 18 -1.05 -22.61 -0.64
C PHE A 18 -1.88 -22.33 0.60
N ARG A 19 -2.70 -23.29 1.03
CA ARG A 19 -3.48 -23.23 2.27
C ARG A 19 -2.58 -22.92 3.47
N ASN A 20 -1.53 -23.70 3.67
CA ASN A 20 -0.68 -23.54 4.85
C ASN A 20 0.01 -22.18 4.87
N MET A 21 0.46 -21.69 3.70
CA MET A 21 1.02 -20.34 3.57
C MET A 21 0.00 -19.27 3.94
N ILE A 22 -1.18 -19.26 3.30
CA ILE A 22 -2.16 -18.18 3.51
C ILE A 22 -2.72 -18.19 4.93
N THR A 23 -2.97 -19.36 5.53
CA THR A 23 -3.41 -19.44 6.92
C THR A 23 -2.34 -18.91 7.88
N HIS A 24 -1.06 -19.21 7.62
CA HIS A 24 0.04 -18.65 8.42
C HIS A 24 0.09 -17.13 8.33
N VAL A 25 0.03 -16.58 7.11
CA VAL A 25 0.03 -15.13 6.87
C VAL A 25 -1.15 -14.44 7.55
N LEU A 26 -2.35 -15.02 7.46
CA LEU A 26 -3.54 -14.43 8.08
C LEU A 26 -3.57 -14.58 9.60
N ARG A 27 -2.94 -15.62 10.17
CA ARG A 27 -2.88 -15.82 11.62
C ARG A 27 -2.15 -14.68 12.33
N PHE A 28 -1.08 -14.13 11.73
CA PHE A 28 -0.22 -13.13 12.38
C PHE A 28 -0.16 -11.78 11.66
N GLY A 29 -0.42 -11.75 10.36
CA GLY A 29 -0.34 -10.54 9.53
C GLY A 29 -1.68 -9.82 9.35
N HIS A 30 -2.80 -10.35 9.83
CA HIS A 30 -4.10 -9.72 9.58
C HIS A 30 -4.21 -8.34 10.25
N LYS A 31 -4.72 -7.34 9.53
CA LYS A 31 -4.84 -5.94 9.97
C LYS A 31 -5.61 -5.70 11.29
N SER A 32 -6.41 -6.66 11.74
CA SER A 32 -7.11 -6.55 13.03
C SER A 32 -6.20 -6.87 14.22
N LEU A 33 -5.03 -7.45 13.97
CA LEU A 33 -4.00 -7.71 14.95
C LEU A 33 -3.10 -6.47 15.00
N ALA A 34 -2.97 -5.88 16.19
CA ALA A 34 -2.06 -4.78 16.45
C ALA A 34 -1.01 -5.25 17.48
N PRO A 35 0.25 -5.48 17.08
CA PRO A 35 0.83 -5.27 15.75
C PRO A 35 0.51 -6.38 14.73
N SER A 36 0.50 -6.04 13.44
CA SER A 36 0.53 -7.01 12.34
C SER A 36 1.98 -7.43 12.11
N HIS A 37 2.25 -8.73 12.11
CA HIS A 37 3.61 -9.26 12.00
C HIS A 37 3.88 -9.90 10.64
N GLU A 38 5.13 -9.80 10.19
CA GLU A 38 5.64 -10.62 9.08
C GLU A 38 5.74 -12.08 9.52
N VAL A 39 5.61 -13.02 8.58
CA VAL A 39 5.74 -14.46 8.83
C VAL A 39 6.74 -15.07 7.85
N LEU A 40 7.41 -16.15 8.26
CA LEU A 40 8.37 -16.90 7.47
C LEU A 40 8.07 -18.39 7.55
N GLY A 41 8.23 -19.09 6.42
CA GLY A 41 8.19 -20.55 6.42
C GLY A 41 8.94 -21.18 5.26
N PHE A 42 9.07 -22.50 5.28
CA PHE A 42 9.79 -23.27 4.27
C PHE A 42 8.84 -23.99 3.31
N CYS A 43 9.19 -24.00 2.03
CA CYS A 43 8.45 -24.70 0.99
C CYS A 43 9.07 -26.08 0.76
N LEU A 44 8.26 -27.12 0.95
CA LEU A 44 8.63 -28.51 0.71
C LEU A 44 8.10 -29.00 -0.63
N GLY A 45 8.94 -29.69 -1.37
CA GLY A 45 8.53 -30.21 -2.66
C GLY A 45 9.64 -30.94 -3.38
N LYS A 46 9.48 -31.04 -4.70
CA LYS A 46 10.40 -31.74 -5.59
C LYS A 46 10.45 -31.08 -6.96
N GLN A 47 11.58 -31.26 -7.63
CA GLN A 47 11.75 -30.88 -9.02
C GLN A 47 11.30 -32.04 -9.91
N ASP A 48 10.57 -31.75 -10.99
CA ASP A 48 10.21 -32.75 -11.98
C ASP A 48 11.30 -32.92 -13.06
N GLU A 49 11.11 -33.91 -13.95
CA GLU A 49 12.04 -34.23 -15.03
C GLU A 49 12.20 -33.09 -16.06
N THR A 50 11.16 -32.26 -16.22
CA THR A 50 11.20 -31.08 -17.10
C THR A 50 11.90 -29.88 -16.47
N GLY A 51 12.23 -29.99 -15.18
CA GLY A 51 12.89 -28.98 -14.39
C GLY A 51 11.94 -28.03 -13.67
N ASN A 52 10.62 -28.19 -13.78
CA ASN A 52 9.66 -27.40 -13.02
C ASN A 52 9.66 -27.82 -11.55
N ILE A 53 9.24 -26.90 -10.69
CA ILE A 53 9.22 -27.14 -9.25
C ILE A 53 7.78 -27.30 -8.80
N ARG A 54 7.49 -28.39 -8.09
CA ARG A 54 6.17 -28.62 -7.47
C ARG A 54 6.30 -28.50 -5.95
N ILE A 55 5.61 -27.52 -5.37
CA ILE A 55 5.50 -27.31 -3.93
C ILE A 55 4.35 -28.16 -3.40
N ILE A 56 4.67 -29.16 -2.59
CA ILE A 56 3.74 -30.14 -2.05
C ILE A 56 3.23 -29.70 -0.68
N ASN A 57 4.08 -29.09 0.13
CA ASN A 57 3.69 -28.59 1.45
C ASN A 57 4.43 -27.28 1.78
N ALA A 58 3.90 -26.53 2.74
CA ALA A 58 4.57 -25.37 3.32
C ALA A 58 4.55 -25.50 4.84
N ILE A 59 5.70 -25.28 5.46
CA ILE A 59 5.92 -25.43 6.90
C ILE A 59 6.08 -24.02 7.50
N PRO A 60 5.12 -23.55 8.33
CA PRO A 60 5.27 -22.34 9.13
C PRO A 60 6.44 -22.46 10.10
N VAL A 61 7.30 -21.45 10.15
CA VAL A 61 8.50 -21.48 10.98
C VAL A 61 8.46 -20.43 12.06
N SER A 62 8.27 -19.16 11.69
CA SER A 62 8.38 -18.04 12.62
C SER A 62 7.59 -16.82 12.16
N HIS A 63 7.41 -15.88 13.08
CA HIS A 63 6.77 -14.58 12.85
C HIS A 63 7.46 -13.45 13.61
N GLY A 64 7.20 -12.20 13.21
CA GLY A 64 7.59 -11.01 13.97
C GLY A 64 9.11 -10.74 14.01
N HIS A 65 9.63 -10.49 15.22
CA HIS A 65 10.99 -9.99 15.42
C HIS A 65 12.06 -10.98 14.93
N ASP A 66 11.80 -12.28 15.03
CA ASP A 66 12.75 -13.33 14.65
C ASP A 66 13.07 -13.37 13.16
N ILE A 67 12.23 -12.75 12.32
CA ILE A 67 12.45 -12.63 10.87
C ILE A 67 13.41 -11.47 10.57
N GLN A 68 13.34 -10.40 11.35
CA GLN A 68 14.14 -9.18 11.13
C GLN A 68 15.63 -9.41 11.42
N ILE A 69 15.94 -10.37 12.29
CA ILE A 69 17.32 -10.76 12.64
C ILE A 69 18.00 -11.52 11.47
N GLY A 70 17.20 -12.11 10.56
CA GLY A 70 17.67 -12.84 9.40
C GLY A 70 17.91 -14.34 9.65
N ILE A 71 18.15 -15.09 8.56
CA ILE A 71 18.41 -16.54 8.64
C ILE A 71 19.73 -16.78 9.37
N SER A 72 19.63 -17.35 10.56
CA SER A 72 20.77 -17.74 11.39
C SER A 72 21.12 -19.23 11.22
N GLN A 73 22.17 -19.70 11.90
CA GLN A 73 22.55 -21.11 11.89
C GLN A 73 21.42 -22.03 12.43
N SER A 74 20.59 -21.56 13.37
CA SER A 74 19.49 -22.36 13.90
C SER A 74 18.45 -22.69 12.82
N TYR A 75 18.16 -21.75 11.91
CA TYR A 75 17.29 -21.99 10.76
C TYR A 75 17.89 -23.02 9.79
N LEU A 76 19.20 -23.01 9.57
CA LEU A 76 19.86 -24.01 8.72
C LEU A 76 19.77 -25.41 9.33
N ASP A 77 19.86 -25.52 10.65
CA ASP A 77 19.70 -26.80 11.35
C ASP A 77 18.23 -27.23 11.38
N LEU A 78 17.30 -26.29 11.47
CA LEU A 78 15.87 -26.54 11.32
C LEU A 78 15.52 -27.09 9.92
N ILE A 79 16.10 -26.53 8.86
CA ILE A 79 15.94 -27.05 7.50
C ILE A 79 16.35 -28.53 7.43
N LYS A 80 17.50 -28.89 8.02
CA LYS A 80 17.96 -30.29 8.04
C LYS A 80 16.95 -31.19 8.78
N LYS A 81 16.48 -30.77 9.95
CA LYS A 81 15.47 -31.52 10.73
C LYS A 81 14.17 -31.71 9.95
N ILE A 82 13.72 -30.68 9.24
CA ILE A 82 12.54 -30.77 8.37
C ILE A 82 12.81 -31.78 7.24
N GLU A 83 13.92 -31.66 6.52
CA GLU A 83 14.25 -32.59 5.42
C GLU A 83 14.38 -34.04 5.90
N GLU A 84 14.94 -34.27 7.09
CA GLU A 84 14.99 -35.59 7.72
C GLU A 84 13.59 -36.15 8.02
N SER A 85 12.68 -35.31 8.51
CA SER A 85 11.30 -35.70 8.85
C SER A 85 10.46 -36.06 7.62
N TYR A 86 10.81 -35.54 6.44
CA TYR A 86 10.11 -35.82 5.18
C TYR A 86 10.92 -36.67 4.20
N LYS A 87 12.01 -37.27 4.66
CA LYS A 87 12.92 -38.08 3.83
C LYS A 87 12.24 -39.26 3.17
N GLU A 88 11.32 -39.93 3.86
CA GLU A 88 10.55 -41.07 3.34
C GLU A 88 9.59 -40.69 2.22
N GLN A 89 9.16 -39.43 2.18
CA GLN A 89 8.29 -38.89 1.14
C GLN A 89 9.09 -38.28 -0.03
N HIS A 90 10.42 -38.34 0.03
CA HIS A 90 11.33 -37.73 -0.94
C HIS A 90 11.03 -36.24 -1.18
N LEU A 91 10.71 -35.51 -0.11
CA LEU A 91 10.49 -34.06 -0.16
C LEU A 91 11.71 -33.34 0.40
N GLU A 92 12.10 -32.27 -0.26
CA GLU A 92 13.21 -31.42 0.14
C GLU A 92 12.73 -29.98 0.32
N VAL A 93 13.48 -29.19 1.08
CA VAL A 93 13.24 -27.75 1.17
C VAL A 93 13.76 -27.11 -0.11
N ILE A 94 12.84 -26.79 -1.01
CA ILE A 94 13.09 -26.26 -2.36
C ILE A 94 12.98 -24.73 -2.41
N GLY A 95 12.51 -24.10 -1.34
CA GLY A 95 12.32 -22.66 -1.27
C GLY A 95 11.79 -22.24 0.10
N TRP A 96 11.44 -20.97 0.21
CA TRP A 96 10.88 -20.38 1.42
C TRP A 96 9.84 -19.32 1.05
N TYR A 97 9.02 -18.93 2.02
CA TYR A 97 8.07 -17.84 1.85
C TYR A 97 8.19 -16.85 3.00
N ILE A 98 7.90 -15.59 2.70
CA ILE A 98 7.83 -14.49 3.65
C ILE A 98 6.60 -13.64 3.35
N SER A 99 6.01 -13.02 4.38
CA SER A 99 4.97 -12.01 4.18
C SER A 99 5.47 -10.59 4.47
N HIS A 100 4.96 -9.63 3.70
CA HIS A 100 5.16 -8.20 3.89
C HIS A 100 3.79 -7.48 4.00
N PRO A 101 3.07 -7.61 5.13
CA PRO A 101 1.76 -6.97 5.32
C PRO A 101 1.80 -5.47 5.02
N SER A 102 1.05 -5.03 4.00
CA SER A 102 0.96 -3.62 3.56
C SER A 102 2.27 -3.00 3.03
N ASN A 103 3.31 -3.81 2.80
CA ASN A 103 4.63 -3.35 2.36
C ASN A 103 4.91 -3.73 0.89
N GLY A 104 3.97 -4.37 0.20
CA GLY A 104 4.11 -4.75 -1.20
C GLY A 104 4.70 -6.15 -1.41
N LEU A 105 5.11 -6.44 -2.64
CA LEU A 105 5.57 -7.78 -3.06
C LEU A 105 7.02 -7.78 -3.55
N ASP A 106 7.83 -6.82 -3.14
CA ASP A 106 9.22 -6.71 -3.57
C ASP A 106 10.14 -7.08 -2.40
N TRP A 107 11.29 -7.71 -2.69
CA TRP A 107 12.25 -8.09 -1.66
C TRP A 107 12.86 -6.86 -0.96
N SER A 108 12.95 -6.93 0.36
CA SER A 108 13.85 -6.07 1.13
C SER A 108 15.32 -6.48 0.92
N GLU A 109 16.25 -5.63 1.36
CA GLU A 109 17.68 -5.99 1.38
C GLU A 109 17.96 -7.19 2.29
N GLN A 110 17.17 -7.36 3.35
CA GLN A 110 17.32 -8.51 4.25
C GLN A 110 16.85 -9.80 3.58
N ASP A 111 15.80 -9.76 2.77
CA ASP A 111 15.30 -10.94 2.05
C ASP A 111 16.32 -11.46 1.04
N LYS A 112 17.03 -10.55 0.35
CA LYS A 112 18.12 -10.91 -0.56
C LYS A 112 19.22 -11.66 0.18
N LYS A 113 19.65 -11.13 1.35
CA LYS A 113 20.67 -11.77 2.19
C LYS A 113 20.22 -13.13 2.71
N ASN A 114 19.00 -13.19 3.25
CA ASN A 114 18.37 -14.42 3.73
C ASN A 114 18.31 -15.48 2.62
N HIS A 115 17.93 -15.06 1.41
CA HIS A 115 17.80 -15.97 0.29
C HIS A 115 19.14 -16.55 -0.18
N LEU A 116 20.26 -15.83 -0.06
CA LEU A 116 21.60 -16.35 -0.38
C LEU A 116 22.00 -17.55 0.49
N TYR A 117 21.49 -17.64 1.72
CA TYR A 117 21.72 -18.83 2.58
C TYR A 117 20.96 -20.06 2.07
N ILE A 118 19.78 -19.85 1.47
CA ILE A 118 18.91 -20.91 0.97
C ILE A 118 19.32 -21.33 -0.46
N GLN A 119 19.53 -20.37 -1.36
CA GLN A 119 19.97 -20.63 -2.73
C GLN A 119 21.49 -20.78 -2.77
N ASN A 120 21.96 -22.02 -2.67
CA ASN A 120 23.38 -22.36 -2.57
C ASN A 120 23.76 -23.50 -3.53
N ASN A 121 25.00 -23.98 -3.45
CA ASN A 121 25.49 -25.07 -4.30
C ASN A 121 24.64 -26.35 -4.25
N LYS A 122 23.99 -26.64 -3.12
CA LYS A 122 23.10 -27.81 -2.99
C LYS A 122 21.72 -27.54 -3.60
N LYS A 123 21.26 -26.29 -3.52
CA LYS A 123 19.93 -25.85 -3.94
C LYS A 123 20.02 -24.64 -4.88
N PRO A 124 20.63 -24.80 -6.07
CA PRO A 124 20.90 -23.67 -6.96
C PRO A 124 19.64 -23.02 -7.52
N LYS A 125 18.51 -23.74 -7.48
CA LYS A 125 17.21 -23.30 -7.99
C LYS A 125 16.21 -22.91 -6.90
N ALA A 126 16.67 -22.73 -5.66
CA ALA A 126 15.78 -22.29 -4.59
C ALA A 126 15.12 -20.94 -4.92
N PHE A 127 13.91 -20.72 -4.42
CA PHE A 127 13.14 -19.50 -4.65
C PHE A 127 12.58 -18.95 -3.32
N CYS A 128 12.12 -17.70 -3.36
CA CYS A 128 11.38 -17.06 -2.28
C CYS A 128 9.99 -16.65 -2.79
N ILE A 129 8.94 -17.00 -2.06
CA ILE A 129 7.59 -16.48 -2.28
C ILE A 129 7.37 -15.30 -1.34
N VAL A 130 7.03 -14.15 -1.91
CA VAL A 130 6.67 -12.96 -1.15
C VAL A 130 5.16 -12.81 -1.16
N PHE A 131 4.55 -12.73 0.02
CA PHE A 131 3.11 -12.59 0.22
C PHE A 131 2.74 -11.23 0.81
N ASP A 132 1.74 -10.58 0.24
CA ASP A 132 1.04 -9.46 0.86
C ASP A 132 -0.47 -9.68 0.72
N HIS A 133 -1.06 -10.19 1.80
CA HIS A 133 -2.48 -10.50 1.86
C HIS A 133 -3.37 -9.25 1.68
N THR A 134 -2.85 -8.04 1.86
CA THR A 134 -3.61 -6.79 1.65
C THR A 134 -3.81 -6.46 0.17
N LEU A 135 -3.03 -7.09 -0.72
CA LEU A 135 -3.11 -6.93 -2.17
C LEU A 135 -4.01 -7.97 -2.84
N VAL A 136 -4.60 -8.89 -2.07
CA VAL A 136 -5.62 -9.83 -2.55
C VAL A 136 -6.88 -9.04 -2.88
N LYS A 137 -6.97 -8.60 -4.14
CA LYS A 137 -8.06 -7.71 -4.61
C LYS A 137 -8.89 -8.30 -5.75
N MET A 138 -8.42 -9.34 -6.45
CA MET A 138 -9.11 -9.93 -7.64
C MET A 138 -8.79 -11.41 -7.88
N VAL A 139 -9.60 -12.07 -8.73
CA VAL A 139 -9.57 -13.52 -9.07
C VAL A 139 -8.20 -14.05 -9.52
N ASN A 140 -7.33 -13.19 -10.09
CA ASN A 140 -6.01 -13.57 -10.61
C ASN A 140 -4.85 -12.93 -9.85
N ASN A 141 -5.11 -12.29 -8.72
CA ASN A 141 -4.07 -11.68 -7.89
C ASN A 141 -4.20 -12.19 -6.45
N PHE A 142 -3.44 -13.24 -6.16
CA PHE A 142 -3.34 -13.86 -4.83
C PHE A 142 -2.42 -13.08 -3.88
N GLY A 143 -2.00 -11.86 -4.24
CA GLY A 143 -1.09 -11.06 -3.44
C GLY A 143 0.25 -11.76 -3.24
N LEU A 144 0.77 -12.41 -4.30
CA LEU A 144 2.02 -13.16 -4.22
C LEU A 144 2.89 -12.95 -5.45
N LYS A 145 4.21 -12.93 -5.24
CA LYS A 145 5.23 -13.00 -6.30
C LYS A 145 6.30 -14.00 -5.89
N ILE A 146 6.92 -14.64 -6.86
CA ILE A 146 8.03 -15.57 -6.61
C ILE A 146 9.29 -15.03 -7.26
N TYR A 147 10.38 -15.04 -6.49
CA TYR A 147 11.67 -14.54 -6.93
C TYR A 147 12.77 -15.58 -6.76
N ARG A 148 13.80 -15.44 -7.59
CA ARG A 148 15.05 -16.19 -7.52
C ARG A 148 16.21 -15.34 -7.99
N LEU A 149 17.40 -15.60 -7.47
CA LEU A 149 18.62 -14.96 -7.95
C LEU A 149 19.10 -15.58 -9.25
N PHE A 150 19.56 -14.76 -10.20
CA PHE A 150 20.14 -15.23 -11.45
C PHE A 150 21.38 -16.11 -11.25
N ASP A 151 22.22 -15.76 -10.26
CA ASP A 151 23.48 -16.44 -9.99
C ASP A 151 23.93 -16.26 -8.53
N TYR A 152 23.54 -17.18 -7.64
CA TYR A 152 23.82 -17.09 -6.21
C TYR A 152 25.31 -16.88 -5.86
N LYS A 153 26.25 -17.16 -6.78
CA LYS A 153 27.69 -16.95 -6.57
C LYS A 153 28.10 -15.48 -6.59
N LYS A 154 27.27 -14.57 -7.10
CA LYS A 154 27.53 -13.13 -7.16
C LYS A 154 27.18 -12.36 -5.88
N GLY A 155 26.66 -13.06 -4.86
CA GLY A 155 26.32 -12.45 -3.56
C GLY A 155 25.30 -11.32 -3.69
N ASP A 156 25.49 -10.24 -2.94
CA ASP A 156 24.52 -9.14 -2.78
C ASP A 156 24.36 -8.25 -4.03
N ILE A 157 25.27 -8.30 -5.00
CA ILE A 157 25.22 -7.46 -6.23
C ILE A 157 24.28 -8.07 -7.29
N ASN A 158 23.64 -9.18 -6.96
CA ASN A 158 22.99 -10.00 -7.95
C ASN A 158 21.61 -9.49 -8.34
N LYS A 159 21.29 -9.65 -9.63
CA LYS A 159 19.95 -9.42 -10.12
C LYS A 159 19.08 -10.61 -9.75
N TYR A 160 17.81 -10.34 -9.47
CA TYR A 160 16.79 -11.36 -9.29
C TYR A 160 15.79 -11.30 -10.43
N GLU A 161 15.11 -12.41 -10.66
CA GLU A 161 14.06 -12.54 -11.64
C GLU A 161 12.74 -12.94 -10.97
N ASN A 162 11.64 -12.54 -11.59
CA ASN A 162 10.32 -13.01 -11.22
C ASN A 162 10.03 -14.33 -11.94
N ILE A 163 9.63 -15.35 -11.19
CA ILE A 163 9.28 -16.67 -11.71
C ILE A 163 7.76 -16.79 -11.82
N GLY A 164 7.29 -17.24 -12.99
CA GLY A 164 5.89 -17.57 -13.20
C GLY A 164 5.44 -18.75 -12.35
N PHE A 165 4.23 -18.69 -11.81
CA PHE A 165 3.67 -19.72 -10.96
C PHE A 165 2.22 -20.06 -11.33
N GLU A 166 1.78 -21.24 -10.92
CA GLU A 166 0.40 -21.69 -11.03
C GLU A 166 -0.01 -22.33 -9.70
N ILE A 167 -1.19 -21.96 -9.20
CA ILE A 167 -1.77 -22.56 -8.00
C ILE A 167 -2.77 -23.63 -8.43
N GLU A 168 -2.67 -24.81 -7.84
CA GLU A 168 -3.57 -25.93 -8.11
C GLU A 168 -5.00 -25.59 -7.69
N GLU A 169 -5.91 -25.60 -8.66
CA GLU A 169 -7.34 -25.44 -8.39
C GLU A 169 -7.90 -26.66 -7.64
N PRO A 170 -8.78 -26.44 -6.64
CA PRO A 170 -9.40 -27.53 -5.90
C PRO A 170 -10.38 -28.31 -6.79
N LYS A 171 -10.02 -29.54 -7.16
CA LYS A 171 -10.85 -30.42 -8.02
C LYS A 171 -11.92 -31.23 -7.27
N THR A 172 -11.92 -31.22 -5.94
CA THR A 172 -12.78 -32.08 -5.10
C THR A 172 -13.53 -31.27 -4.04
N LEU A 173 -14.66 -31.81 -3.59
CA LEU A 173 -15.47 -31.24 -2.49
C LEU A 173 -14.71 -31.17 -1.15
N ASP A 174 -13.57 -31.85 -1.03
CA ASP A 174 -12.77 -31.87 0.20
C ASP A 174 -12.28 -30.47 0.58
N TYR A 175 -12.06 -29.60 -0.41
CA TYR A 175 -11.70 -28.21 -0.16
C TYR A 175 -12.81 -27.44 0.56
N PHE A 176 -14.07 -27.62 0.15
CA PHE A 176 -15.22 -26.97 0.82
C PHE A 176 -15.44 -27.53 2.22
N LYS A 177 -15.30 -28.85 2.39
CA LYS A 177 -15.32 -29.49 3.73
C LYS A 177 -14.20 -28.95 4.62
N TRP A 178 -13.04 -28.68 4.03
CA TRP A 178 -11.94 -28.05 4.76
C TRP A 178 -12.26 -26.61 5.15
N ILE A 179 -12.79 -25.77 4.25
CA ILE A 179 -13.20 -24.39 4.61
C ILE A 179 -14.22 -24.44 5.75
N GLN A 180 -15.21 -25.32 5.64
CA GLN A 180 -16.20 -25.52 6.70
C GLN A 180 -15.51 -25.89 8.02
N LYS A 181 -14.64 -26.89 8.02
CA LYS A 181 -13.89 -27.31 9.21
C LYS A 181 -13.01 -26.18 9.75
N PHE A 182 -12.37 -25.39 8.89
CA PHE A 182 -11.53 -24.26 9.30
C PHE A 182 -12.34 -23.18 10.03
N VAL A 183 -13.53 -22.85 9.51
CA VAL A 183 -14.47 -21.93 10.18
C VAL A 183 -14.96 -22.52 11.49
N GLU A 184 -15.32 -23.81 11.52
CA GLU A 184 -15.73 -24.50 12.75
C GLU A 184 -14.60 -24.53 13.80
N ASP A 185 -13.38 -24.84 13.38
CA ASP A 185 -12.19 -24.89 14.24
C ASP A 185 -11.84 -23.50 14.79
N PHE A 186 -12.06 -22.43 14.02
CA PHE A 186 -11.88 -21.05 14.48
C PHE A 186 -12.89 -20.65 15.58
N HIS A 187 -14.11 -21.19 15.54
CA HIS A 187 -15.15 -20.91 16.53
C HIS A 187 -15.09 -21.80 17.79
N LYS A 188 -14.12 -22.71 17.88
CA LYS A 188 -13.90 -23.50 19.11
C LYS A 188 -13.33 -22.63 20.22
N LYS A 189 -13.59 -23.04 21.47
CA LYS A 189 -13.06 -22.38 22.68
C LYS A 189 -11.53 -22.28 22.65
N ASP A 190 -10.87 -23.31 22.11
CA ASP A 190 -9.45 -23.32 21.76
C ASP A 190 -9.31 -23.49 20.23
N PRO A 191 -9.05 -22.40 19.47
CA PRO A 191 -8.98 -22.46 18.03
C PRO A 191 -7.85 -23.38 17.55
N ILE A 192 -8.17 -24.34 16.69
CA ILE A 192 -7.17 -25.23 16.07
C ILE A 192 -6.59 -24.53 14.85
N LEU A 193 -5.65 -23.62 15.08
CA LEU A 193 -4.95 -22.90 14.03
C LEU A 193 -3.68 -23.64 13.58
N ILE A 194 -3.21 -23.32 12.38
CA ILE A 194 -1.93 -23.84 11.90
C ILE A 194 -0.82 -23.39 12.86
N LYS A 195 -0.04 -24.36 13.36
CA LYS A 195 1.02 -24.12 14.34
C LYS A 195 2.38 -23.92 13.66
N GLU A 196 3.22 -23.10 14.26
CA GLU A 196 4.64 -23.02 13.89
C GLU A 196 5.38 -24.28 14.37
N ILE A 197 6.47 -24.64 13.71
CA ILE A 197 7.18 -25.90 14.00
C ILE A 197 7.65 -26.02 15.45
N GLU A 198 7.99 -24.90 16.09
CA GLU A 198 8.38 -24.88 17.51
C GLU A 198 7.17 -25.08 18.44
N GLU A 199 5.99 -24.52 18.10
CA GLU A 199 4.72 -24.76 18.82
C GLU A 199 4.23 -26.22 18.73
N VAL A 200 4.66 -26.97 17.70
CA VAL A 200 4.35 -28.40 17.56
C VAL A 200 5.28 -29.26 18.41
N SER A 201 6.49 -28.77 18.71
CA SER A 201 7.47 -29.50 19.52
C SER A 201 7.18 -29.44 21.03
N GLU A 202 6.40 -28.46 21.47
CA GLU A 202 5.87 -28.38 22.84
C GLU A 202 4.58 -29.20 22.96
N THR A 203 4.70 -30.52 23.14
CA THR A 203 3.88 -31.37 24.06
C THR A 203 3.97 -32.85 23.69
N ILE A 204 4.82 -33.59 24.39
CA ILE A 204 4.39 -34.64 25.32
C ILE A 204 5.40 -34.58 26.48
N PRO A 205 5.02 -34.21 27.72
CA PRO A 205 5.85 -34.54 28.87
C PRO A 205 6.06 -36.05 28.83
N LYS A 206 7.27 -36.50 28.47
CA LYS A 206 7.64 -37.91 28.56
C LYS A 206 7.28 -38.36 29.96
N ASP A 207 6.42 -39.37 30.05
CA ASP A 207 5.94 -40.00 31.27
C ASP A 207 6.90 -39.77 32.43
N LEU A 208 6.50 -38.90 33.37
CA LEU A 208 7.07 -38.92 34.71
C LEU A 208 6.91 -40.36 35.19
N GLN A 209 8.03 -41.01 35.44
CA GLN A 209 8.08 -42.38 35.96
C GLN A 209 7.07 -42.49 37.11
N GLN A 210 6.13 -43.42 36.98
CA GLN A 210 5.11 -43.69 37.99
C GLN A 210 5.80 -44.03 39.31
N ILE A 211 5.69 -43.13 40.29
CA ILE A 211 5.91 -43.46 41.69
C ILE A 211 4.73 -44.34 42.12
N PRO A 212 4.95 -45.48 42.82
CA PRO A 212 3.87 -46.36 43.22
C PRO A 212 2.86 -45.62 44.10
N ILE A 213 1.58 -45.80 43.80
CA ILE A 213 0.44 -45.27 44.55
C ILE A 213 0.41 -45.93 45.94
N SER A 214 0.62 -45.16 47.00
CA SER A 214 0.04 -45.45 48.31
C SER A 214 -1.21 -44.60 48.47
N VAL A 215 -2.34 -45.30 48.53
CA VAL A 215 -3.68 -44.78 48.80
C VAL A 215 -3.69 -44.13 50.18
N GLU A 216 -4.18 -42.89 50.30
CA GLU A 216 -5.09 -42.45 51.37
C GLU A 216 -5.61 -41.03 51.11
N ASP A 217 -6.84 -40.82 51.59
CA ASP A 217 -7.86 -39.83 51.24
C ASP A 217 -7.62 -38.37 51.67
N GLU A 218 -8.52 -37.50 51.18
CA GLU A 218 -8.91 -36.16 51.67
C GLU A 218 -7.91 -35.01 51.40
N SER A 219 -8.26 -33.82 50.89
CA SER A 219 -9.53 -33.09 50.77
C SER A 219 -9.32 -31.88 49.82
N GLU A 220 -10.42 -31.32 49.29
CA GLU A 220 -10.46 -30.09 48.49
C GLU A 220 -10.06 -28.86 49.31
N THR A 221 -9.22 -27.98 48.74
CA THR A 221 -9.33 -26.52 48.91
C THR A 221 -8.66 -25.79 47.75
N ASP A 222 -9.42 -24.88 47.13
CA ASP A 222 -8.95 -23.77 46.31
C ASP A 222 -7.83 -22.98 47.02
N LEU A 223 -6.88 -22.40 46.26
CA LEU A 223 -6.42 -21.03 46.55
C LEU A 223 -5.52 -20.43 45.47
N GLU A 224 -5.89 -19.18 45.19
CA GLU A 224 -5.21 -18.16 44.42
C GLU A 224 -3.89 -17.67 45.04
N SER A 225 -3.10 -17.06 44.16
CA SER A 225 -2.17 -15.95 44.38
C SER A 225 -0.84 -16.20 45.11
N LEU A 226 0.21 -15.99 44.32
CA LEU A 226 1.61 -15.81 44.70
C LEU A 226 1.80 -14.49 45.43
N ASP A 227 2.06 -14.55 46.73
CA ASP A 227 2.85 -13.56 47.48
C ASP A 227 3.07 -14.09 48.90
N ASN A 228 4.15 -14.86 49.16
CA ASN A 228 4.72 -15.09 50.51
C ASN A 228 5.97 -16.01 50.52
N ILE A 229 6.98 -15.73 49.68
CA ILE A 229 8.25 -16.50 49.68
C ILE A 229 9.16 -16.14 50.88
N GLN A 230 8.92 -15.02 51.57
CA GLN A 230 9.84 -14.53 52.60
C GLN A 230 9.64 -15.11 54.01
N ASN A 231 8.50 -15.74 54.30
CA ASN A 231 8.18 -16.30 55.62
C ASN A 231 8.46 -17.81 55.77
N SER A 232 8.68 -18.54 54.67
CA SER A 232 8.82 -20.01 54.70
C SER A 232 10.21 -20.50 55.17
N SER A 233 11.26 -19.68 55.07
CA SER A 233 12.61 -20.11 55.45
C SER A 233 12.80 -20.17 56.98
N SER A 234 12.09 -19.33 57.74
CA SER A 234 12.14 -19.34 59.21
C SER A 234 11.35 -20.51 59.81
N GLU A 235 10.21 -20.88 59.21
CA GLU A 235 9.43 -22.06 59.60
C GLU A 235 10.17 -23.37 59.31
N PHE A 236 10.86 -23.46 58.17
CA PHE A 236 11.69 -24.61 57.83
C PHE A 236 12.83 -24.80 58.84
N LEU A 237 13.52 -23.72 59.22
CA LEU A 237 14.59 -23.77 60.22
C LEU A 237 14.08 -24.11 61.62
N ASN A 238 12.87 -23.67 61.97
CA ASN A 238 12.25 -23.99 63.25
C ASN A 238 11.80 -25.46 63.32
N ASN A 239 11.29 -26.02 62.23
CA ASN A 239 10.88 -27.43 62.15
C ASN A 239 12.08 -28.41 62.16
N ILE A 240 13.21 -28.03 61.56
CA ILE A 240 14.45 -28.82 61.68
C ILE A 240 14.95 -28.82 63.12
N ASN A 241 14.89 -27.67 63.80
CA ASN A 241 15.35 -27.56 65.19
C ASN A 241 14.49 -28.34 66.18
N SER A 242 13.17 -28.47 65.94
CA SER A 242 12.29 -29.26 66.81
C SER A 242 12.51 -30.76 66.63
N LEU A 243 12.56 -31.24 65.38
CA LEU A 243 12.80 -32.66 65.06
C LEU A 243 14.15 -33.15 65.62
N ILE A 244 15.21 -32.37 65.45
CA ILE A 244 16.53 -32.73 65.97
C ILE A 244 16.54 -32.80 67.51
N LYS A 245 15.80 -31.91 68.19
CA LYS A 245 15.74 -31.91 69.66
C LYS A 245 15.00 -33.12 70.21
N GLU A 246 13.90 -33.48 69.57
CA GLU A 246 12.98 -34.51 70.06
C GLU A 246 13.58 -35.92 69.89
N ASP A 247 14.17 -36.19 68.73
CA ASP A 247 14.80 -37.49 68.44
C ASP A 247 16.07 -37.71 69.25
N ILE A 248 16.87 -36.66 69.49
CA ILE A 248 18.08 -36.75 70.32
C ILE A 248 17.72 -37.01 71.80
N MET A 249 16.65 -36.40 72.31
CA MET A 249 16.22 -36.62 73.69
C MET A 249 15.65 -38.02 73.92
N ASN A 250 14.92 -38.57 72.96
CA ASN A 250 14.41 -39.94 73.03
C ASN A 250 15.57 -40.95 72.97
N TRP A 251 16.56 -40.71 72.12
CA TRP A 251 17.74 -41.57 72.01
C TRP A 251 18.62 -41.56 73.27
N MET A 252 18.74 -40.42 73.98
CA MET A 252 19.43 -40.34 75.28
C MET A 252 18.75 -41.17 76.37
N LYS A 253 17.43 -41.31 76.31
CA LYS A 253 16.64 -42.00 77.34
C LYS A 253 16.85 -43.51 77.31
N ASP A 254 17.06 -44.08 76.12
CA ASP A 254 17.27 -45.52 75.90
C ASP A 254 18.71 -45.99 76.23
N ILE A 255 19.69 -45.09 76.22
CA ILE A 255 21.11 -45.39 76.50
C ILE A 255 21.40 -45.51 78.01
N ASN A 256 20.47 -45.10 78.87
CA ASN A 256 20.72 -44.88 80.31
C ASN A 256 20.87 -46.17 81.14
N HIS A 257 20.65 -47.36 80.58
CA HIS A 257 20.59 -48.61 81.37
C HIS A 257 21.88 -49.47 81.37
N ASN A 258 22.91 -49.20 80.55
CA ASN A 258 24.14 -50.04 80.50
C ASN A 258 25.50 -49.29 80.34
N THR A 259 25.57 -47.99 80.65
CA THR A 259 26.56 -47.10 79.97
C THR A 259 27.32 -46.18 80.93
N ILE A 260 28.22 -46.66 81.80
CA ILE A 260 29.04 -45.75 82.65
C ILE A 260 30.48 -45.57 82.10
N ASN A 261 31.13 -46.63 81.60
CA ASN A 261 32.45 -46.52 80.95
C ASN A 261 32.38 -46.28 79.43
N GLY A 262 31.33 -46.80 78.77
CA GLY A 262 30.99 -46.39 77.41
C GLY A 262 30.57 -44.92 77.32
N SER A 263 30.03 -44.36 78.41
CA SER A 263 29.53 -42.98 78.50
C SER A 263 30.62 -41.94 78.28
N ASN A 264 31.79 -42.05 78.91
CA ASN A 264 32.86 -41.06 78.70
C ASN A 264 33.41 -41.06 77.27
N LYS A 265 33.45 -42.23 76.62
CA LYS A 265 33.91 -42.36 75.23
C LYS A 265 32.85 -41.86 74.26
N LEU A 266 31.58 -42.18 74.51
CA LEU A 266 30.43 -41.67 73.75
C LEU A 266 30.21 -40.17 73.94
N LEU A 267 30.39 -39.64 75.15
CA LEU A 267 30.32 -38.21 75.45
C LEU A 267 31.41 -37.46 74.68
N LYS A 268 32.64 -38.00 74.66
CA LYS A 268 33.72 -37.43 73.86
C LYS A 268 33.40 -37.47 72.36
N THR A 269 32.91 -38.60 71.85
CA THR A 269 32.47 -38.71 70.44
C THR A 269 31.28 -37.79 70.14
N LEU A 270 30.35 -37.57 71.06
CA LEU A 270 29.23 -36.64 70.90
C LEU A 270 29.70 -35.18 70.92
N ILE A 271 30.71 -34.83 71.72
CA ILE A 271 31.32 -33.51 71.70
C ILE A 271 32.05 -33.30 70.37
N GLU A 272 32.87 -34.25 69.94
CA GLU A 272 33.59 -34.21 68.65
C GLU A 272 32.61 -34.16 67.46
N MET A 273 31.50 -34.88 67.54
CA MET A 273 30.44 -34.88 66.53
C MET A 273 29.66 -33.57 66.54
N LYS A 274 29.30 -33.02 67.70
CA LYS A 274 28.68 -31.69 67.82
C LYS A 274 29.59 -30.60 67.25
N GLU A 275 30.87 -30.65 67.56
CA GLU A 275 31.87 -29.71 67.02
C GLU A 275 32.00 -29.86 65.51
N SER A 276 32.10 -31.10 65.01
CA SER A 276 32.19 -31.36 63.56
C SER A 276 30.94 -30.92 62.80
N VAL A 277 29.75 -31.15 63.37
CA VAL A 277 28.47 -30.69 62.81
C VAL A 277 28.38 -29.16 62.85
N SER A 278 28.74 -28.53 63.96
CA SER A 278 28.78 -27.06 64.07
C SER A 278 29.74 -26.44 63.04
N LEU A 279 30.92 -27.05 62.87
CA LEU A 279 31.93 -26.61 61.92
C LEU A 279 31.49 -26.85 60.47
N GLY A 280 30.82 -27.97 60.20
CA GLY A 280 30.13 -28.25 58.93
C GLY A 280 29.04 -27.23 58.62
N MET A 281 28.21 -26.89 59.60
CA MET A 281 27.14 -25.89 59.47
C MET A 281 27.69 -24.49 59.21
N SER A 282 28.78 -24.13 59.87
CA SER A 282 29.49 -22.87 59.63
C SER A 282 30.08 -22.80 58.21
N ARG A 283 30.69 -23.90 57.74
CA ARG A 283 31.17 -24.00 56.35
C ARG A 283 30.04 -23.91 55.33
N MET A 284 28.92 -24.59 55.59
CA MET A 284 27.75 -24.55 54.72
C MET A 284 27.14 -23.14 54.67
N LYS A 285 27.04 -22.45 55.81
CA LYS A 285 26.61 -21.05 55.88
C LYS A 285 27.53 -20.13 55.07
N ASN A 286 28.84 -20.30 55.20
CA ASN A 286 29.81 -19.49 54.46
C ASN A 286 29.75 -19.75 52.96
N TRP A 287 29.65 -21.03 52.55
CA TRP A 287 29.46 -21.40 51.15
C TRP A 287 28.16 -20.82 50.57
N PHE A 288 27.03 -20.95 51.29
CA PHE A 288 25.76 -20.36 50.86
C PHE A 288 25.84 -18.84 50.71
N ASN A 289 26.46 -18.15 51.67
CA ASN A 289 26.64 -16.70 51.60
C ASN A 289 27.53 -16.29 50.41
N GLN A 290 28.55 -17.08 50.11
CA GLN A 290 29.45 -16.83 48.99
C GLN A 290 28.75 -17.07 47.65
N GLU A 291 28.10 -18.23 47.46
CA GLU A 291 27.37 -18.55 46.23
C GLU A 291 26.21 -17.59 45.96
N ILE A 292 25.44 -17.22 46.99
CA ILE A 292 24.38 -16.22 46.85
C ILE A 292 24.97 -14.84 46.50
N GLY A 293 26.11 -14.48 47.10
CA GLY A 293 26.83 -13.24 46.80
C GLY A 293 27.33 -13.19 45.35
N ASP A 294 27.93 -14.28 44.88
CA ASP A 294 28.47 -14.41 43.52
C ASP A 294 27.34 -14.44 42.49
N LEU A 295 26.27 -15.20 42.75
CA LEU A 295 25.07 -15.23 41.90
C LEU A 295 24.38 -13.86 41.81
N SER A 296 24.23 -13.17 42.95
CA SER A 296 23.64 -11.83 43.01
C SER A 296 24.49 -10.81 42.24
N SER A 297 25.81 -10.89 42.35
CA SER A 297 26.74 -10.01 41.64
C SER A 297 26.70 -10.26 40.13
N SER A 298 26.74 -11.53 39.71
CA SER A 298 26.64 -11.94 38.30
C SER A 298 25.29 -11.54 37.69
N PHE A 299 24.20 -11.70 38.44
CA PHE A 299 22.88 -11.26 38.01
C PHE A 299 22.82 -9.74 37.85
N LYS A 300 23.33 -8.98 38.82
CA LYS A 300 23.40 -7.51 38.74
C LYS A 300 24.21 -7.04 37.54
N GLU A 301 25.36 -7.66 37.27
CA GLU A 301 26.19 -7.35 36.11
C GLU A 301 25.47 -7.66 34.79
N SER A 302 24.78 -8.81 34.72
CA SER A 302 23.99 -9.19 33.54
C SER A 302 22.86 -8.21 33.26
N ILE A 303 22.13 -7.78 34.29
CA ILE A 303 21.07 -6.76 34.16
C ILE A 303 21.65 -5.42 33.75
N THR A 304 22.79 -5.00 34.32
CA THR A 304 23.43 -3.73 33.96
C THR A 304 23.87 -3.74 32.49
N ASN A 305 24.50 -4.82 32.04
CA ASN A 305 24.91 -4.98 30.63
C ASN A 305 23.72 -5.00 29.66
N LEU A 306 22.60 -5.63 30.04
CA LEU A 306 21.37 -5.62 29.24
C LEU A 306 20.76 -4.21 29.14
N VAL A 307 20.72 -3.48 30.25
CA VAL A 307 20.22 -2.10 30.28
C VAL A 307 21.11 -1.17 29.46
N ASP A 308 22.43 -1.26 29.63
CA ASP A 308 23.39 -0.43 28.89
C ASP A 308 23.33 -0.71 27.38
N LYS A 309 23.23 -1.99 26.99
CA LYS A 309 23.03 -2.37 25.59
C LYS A 309 21.72 -1.82 25.03
N SER A 310 20.62 -1.94 25.78
CA SER A 310 19.31 -1.40 25.37
C SER A 310 19.34 0.12 25.20
N ILE A 311 20.05 0.84 26.07
CA ILE A 311 20.25 2.30 25.95
C ILE A 311 21.05 2.63 24.68
N GLU A 312 22.08 1.87 24.37
CA GLU A 312 22.89 2.10 23.17
C GLU A 312 22.10 1.80 21.89
N ASP A 313 21.38 0.67 21.86
CA ASP A 313 20.48 0.31 20.76
C ASP A 313 19.40 1.41 20.53
N GLN A 314 18.88 2.02 21.60
CA GLN A 314 17.95 3.16 21.50
C GLN A 314 18.60 4.42 20.92
N LYS A 315 19.87 4.72 21.24
CA LYS A 315 20.60 5.83 20.63
C LYS A 315 20.84 5.58 19.15
N GLU A 316 21.26 4.37 18.77
CA GLU A 316 21.46 4.00 17.37
C GLU A 316 20.15 4.12 16.57
N LEU A 317 19.04 3.65 17.14
CA LEU A 317 17.72 3.81 16.53
C LEU A 317 17.35 5.29 16.35
N THR A 318 17.58 6.12 17.38
CA THR A 318 17.33 7.57 17.31
C THR A 318 18.15 8.24 16.21
N ASN A 319 19.44 7.89 16.09
CA ASN A 319 20.31 8.39 15.03
C ASN A 319 19.87 7.94 13.64
N SER A 320 19.45 6.67 13.50
CA SER A 320 18.90 6.13 12.24
C SER A 320 17.61 6.84 11.82
N VAL A 321 16.71 7.11 12.77
CA VAL A 321 15.48 7.89 12.53
C VAL A 321 15.81 9.32 12.07
N ASN A 322 16.72 10.01 12.76
CA ASN A 322 17.14 11.36 12.38
C ASN A 322 17.75 11.41 10.98
N ASN A 323 18.60 10.44 10.63
CA ASN A 323 19.21 10.34 9.30
C ASN A 323 18.16 10.09 8.21
N LYS A 324 17.19 9.19 8.46
CA LYS A 324 16.08 8.96 7.54
C LYS A 324 15.19 10.20 7.39
N GLN A 325 14.94 10.93 8.47
CA GLN A 325 14.19 12.18 8.44
C GLN A 325 14.89 13.25 7.59
N GLN A 326 16.21 13.43 7.75
CA GLN A 326 16.99 14.35 6.92
C GLN A 326 16.92 13.98 5.44
N ARG A 327 17.09 12.70 5.11
CA ARG A 327 16.99 12.22 3.73
C ARG A 327 15.60 12.45 3.12
N LEU A 328 14.53 12.29 3.91
CA LEU A 328 13.17 12.61 3.46
C LEU A 328 13.00 14.10 3.17
N ILE A 329 13.56 14.98 4.03
CA ILE A 329 13.55 16.43 3.81
C ILE A 329 14.28 16.78 2.51
N GLU A 330 15.44 16.19 2.24
CA GLU A 330 16.19 16.40 1.00
C GLU A 330 15.38 15.99 -0.24
N ILE A 331 14.77 14.81 -0.23
CA ILE A 331 13.91 14.32 -1.33
C ILE A 331 12.72 15.26 -1.56
N ILE A 332 12.07 15.74 -0.49
CA ILE A 332 10.95 16.68 -0.60
C ILE A 332 11.42 18.00 -1.23
N ILE A 333 12.58 18.51 -0.83
CA ILE A 333 13.16 19.73 -1.41
C ILE A 333 13.46 19.53 -2.91
N GLU A 334 14.02 18.39 -3.30
CA GLU A 334 14.27 18.06 -4.72
C GLU A 334 12.96 18.02 -5.53
N ILE A 335 11.92 17.36 -5.01
CA ILE A 335 10.61 17.28 -5.67
C ILE A 335 10.02 18.68 -5.83
N ILE A 336 10.00 19.49 -4.77
CA ILE A 336 9.47 20.86 -4.82
C ILE A 336 10.22 21.69 -5.86
N ASN A 337 11.55 21.64 -5.85
CA ASN A 337 12.38 22.41 -6.79
C ASN A 337 12.16 21.97 -8.24
N SER A 338 12.03 20.66 -8.49
CA SER A 338 11.74 20.14 -9.83
C SER A 338 10.37 20.61 -10.34
N GLN A 339 9.33 20.52 -9.51
CA GLN A 339 7.99 20.99 -9.86
C GLN A 339 7.93 22.50 -10.07
N PHE A 340 8.66 23.27 -9.25
CA PHE A 340 8.74 24.73 -9.41
C PHE A 340 9.40 25.09 -10.74
N LYS A 341 10.47 24.39 -11.10
CA LYS A 341 11.16 24.58 -12.38
C LYS A 341 10.27 24.24 -13.56
N ASP A 342 9.64 23.07 -13.56
CA ASP A 342 8.74 22.64 -14.64
C ASP A 342 7.56 23.61 -14.83
N ASN A 343 6.99 24.10 -13.72
CA ASN A 343 5.93 25.11 -13.76
C ASN A 343 6.42 26.45 -14.30
N ASN A 344 7.64 26.88 -13.93
CA ASN A 344 8.21 28.12 -14.44
C ASN A 344 8.50 28.03 -15.94
N ASP A 345 9.05 26.91 -16.41
CA ASP A 345 9.30 26.66 -17.84
C ASP A 345 7.98 26.65 -18.64
N LEU A 346 6.90 26.07 -18.08
CA LEU A 346 5.57 26.11 -18.68
C LEU A 346 5.00 27.53 -18.74
N LEU A 347 5.20 28.34 -17.69
CA LEU A 347 4.77 29.74 -17.65
C LEU A 347 5.53 30.59 -18.65
N GLU A 348 6.85 30.41 -18.77
CA GLU A 348 7.67 31.12 -19.76
C GLU A 348 7.21 30.79 -21.19
N LYS A 349 6.93 29.51 -21.48
CA LYS A 349 6.38 29.10 -22.78
C LYS A 349 5.04 29.78 -23.08
N LYS A 350 4.11 29.77 -22.12
CA LYS A 350 2.80 30.44 -22.26
C LYS A 350 2.95 31.94 -22.45
N TYR A 351 3.89 32.57 -21.74
CA TYR A 351 4.18 34.00 -21.90
C TYR A 351 4.71 34.30 -23.30
N GLY A 352 5.58 33.45 -23.84
CA GLY A 352 6.04 33.53 -25.23
C GLY A 352 4.90 33.45 -26.24
N GLU A 353 4.00 32.49 -26.10
CA GLU A 353 2.81 32.33 -26.96
C GLU A 353 1.86 33.55 -26.89
N ILE A 354 1.63 34.08 -25.69
CA ILE A 354 0.84 35.31 -25.49
C ILE A 354 1.50 36.50 -26.20
N ASN A 355 2.82 36.66 -26.08
CA ASN A 355 3.54 37.75 -26.72
C ASN A 355 3.49 37.67 -28.26
N GLU A 356 3.60 36.45 -28.82
CA GLU A 356 3.45 36.23 -30.26
C GLU A 356 2.03 36.60 -30.74
N ASN A 357 1.00 36.20 -29.99
CA ASN A 357 -0.39 36.56 -30.29
C ASN A 357 -0.63 38.08 -30.20
N ILE A 358 -0.05 38.77 -29.22
CA ILE A 358 -0.10 40.24 -29.11
C ILE A 358 0.54 40.88 -30.34
N ASN A 359 1.67 40.36 -30.82
CA ASN A 359 2.32 40.89 -32.02
C ASN A 359 1.47 40.68 -33.27
N LYS A 360 0.88 39.50 -33.47
CA LYS A 360 -0.09 39.25 -34.56
C LYS A 360 -1.29 40.20 -34.51
N LEU A 361 -1.82 40.48 -33.31
CA LEU A 361 -2.91 41.45 -33.14
C LEU A 361 -2.48 42.87 -33.52
N LYS A 362 -1.26 43.28 -33.18
CA LYS A 362 -0.71 44.59 -33.60
C LYS A 362 -0.57 44.68 -35.12
N GLU A 363 -0.06 43.64 -35.77
CA GLU A 363 0.04 43.57 -37.23
C GLU A 363 -1.34 43.68 -37.90
N ASN A 364 -2.31 42.91 -37.42
CA ASN A 364 -3.70 42.99 -37.90
C ASN A 364 -4.31 44.38 -37.69
N GLN A 365 -4.01 45.03 -36.57
CA GLN A 365 -4.47 46.41 -36.32
C GLN A 365 -3.89 47.40 -37.34
N ILE A 366 -2.62 47.24 -37.73
CA ILE A 366 -1.98 48.06 -38.77
C ILE A 366 -2.68 47.83 -40.11
N ILE A 367 -2.89 46.58 -40.51
CA ILE A 367 -3.59 46.23 -41.75
C ILE A 367 -5.00 46.84 -41.77
N ASN A 368 -5.77 46.65 -40.71
CA ASN A 368 -7.13 47.21 -40.60
C ASN A 368 -7.13 48.75 -40.70
N LYS A 369 -6.11 49.41 -40.15
CA LYS A 369 -5.97 50.87 -40.26
C LYS A 369 -5.67 51.30 -41.69
N GLU A 370 -4.84 50.55 -42.42
CA GLU A 370 -4.58 50.79 -43.84
C GLU A 370 -5.82 50.57 -44.71
N GLU A 371 -6.57 49.50 -44.46
CA GLU A 371 -7.84 49.23 -45.15
C GLU A 371 -8.88 50.31 -44.88
N PHE A 372 -9.01 50.74 -43.62
CA PHE A 372 -9.89 51.85 -43.27
C PHE A 372 -9.50 53.15 -43.98
N GLN A 373 -8.19 53.40 -44.14
CA GLN A 373 -7.71 54.57 -44.88
C GLN A 373 -8.03 54.45 -46.39
N LYS A 374 -7.92 53.24 -46.99
CA LYS A 374 -8.35 53.00 -48.37
C LYS A 374 -9.84 53.27 -48.54
N ILE A 375 -10.68 52.76 -47.66
CA ILE A 375 -12.13 53.01 -47.65
C ILE A 375 -12.42 54.52 -47.54
N LYS A 376 -11.73 55.20 -46.61
CA LYS A 376 -11.85 56.64 -46.41
C LYS A 376 -11.47 57.44 -47.65
N ASN A 377 -10.49 56.98 -48.43
CA ASN A 377 -10.08 57.64 -49.67
C ASN A 377 -11.05 57.40 -50.84
N ILE A 378 -11.79 56.29 -50.85
CA ILE A 378 -12.79 55.98 -51.89
C ILE A 378 -14.11 56.73 -51.65
N LEU A 379 -14.43 57.04 -50.39
CA LEU A 379 -15.68 57.69 -49.98
C LEU A 379 -15.98 59.02 -50.71
N PRO A 380 -15.01 59.94 -50.90
CA PRO A 380 -15.20 61.17 -51.66
C PRO A 380 -15.53 60.92 -53.14
N ASP A 381 -14.87 59.95 -53.77
CA ASP A 381 -15.11 59.62 -55.18
C ASP A 381 -16.51 59.02 -55.36
N LEU A 382 -16.90 58.10 -54.46
CA LEU A 382 -18.24 57.52 -54.46
C LEU A 382 -19.32 58.60 -54.23
N ARG A 383 -19.05 59.58 -53.36
CA ARG A 383 -19.93 60.73 -53.14
C ARG A 383 -20.04 61.60 -54.39
N ASN A 384 -18.92 61.90 -55.04
CA ASN A 384 -18.91 62.66 -56.29
C ASN A 384 -19.66 61.95 -57.41
N ASP A 385 -19.54 60.63 -57.52
CA ASP A 385 -20.24 59.83 -58.52
C ASP A 385 -21.75 59.77 -58.23
N LEU A 386 -22.15 59.68 -56.96
CA LEU A 386 -23.55 59.82 -56.53
C LEU A 386 -24.11 61.20 -56.88
N ASP A 387 -23.36 62.27 -56.59
CA ASP A 387 -23.78 63.65 -56.89
C ASP A 387 -23.93 63.84 -58.41
N LYS A 388 -22.98 63.37 -59.23
CA LYS A 388 -23.08 63.39 -60.70
C LYS A 388 -24.26 62.57 -61.23
N SER A 389 -24.51 61.39 -60.66
CA SER A 389 -25.64 60.55 -61.03
C SER A 389 -26.97 61.24 -60.70
N SER A 390 -27.06 61.85 -59.51
CA SER A 390 -28.19 62.67 -59.08
C SER A 390 -28.44 63.85 -60.03
N ASP A 391 -27.39 64.59 -60.39
CA ASP A 391 -27.47 65.70 -61.33
C ASP A 391 -27.94 65.27 -62.72
N ASN A 392 -27.43 64.12 -63.21
CA ASN A 392 -27.87 63.55 -64.48
C ASN A 392 -29.35 63.13 -64.44
N ILE A 393 -29.81 62.53 -63.33
CA ILE A 393 -31.22 62.18 -63.14
C ILE A 393 -32.08 63.45 -63.15
N ILE A 394 -31.70 64.47 -62.37
CA ILE A 394 -32.41 65.76 -62.30
C ILE A 394 -32.48 66.42 -63.69
N LYS A 395 -31.38 66.43 -64.43
CA LYS A 395 -31.32 66.97 -65.79
C LYS A 395 -32.24 66.21 -66.74
N ASN A 396 -32.19 64.88 -66.75
CA ASN A 396 -33.05 64.06 -67.60
C ASN A 396 -34.54 64.25 -67.28
N PHE A 397 -34.88 64.38 -65.99
CA PHE A 397 -36.25 64.70 -65.56
C PHE A 397 -36.69 66.08 -66.07
N LYS A 398 -35.82 67.09 -65.94
CA LYS A 398 -36.09 68.45 -66.41
C LYS A 398 -36.30 68.50 -67.93
N ASP A 399 -35.42 67.86 -68.69
CA ASP A 399 -35.52 67.79 -70.16
C ASP A 399 -36.83 67.09 -70.59
N THR A 400 -37.24 66.04 -69.87
CA THR A 400 -38.50 65.33 -70.11
C THR A 400 -39.72 66.22 -69.81
N ILE A 401 -39.71 66.96 -68.70
CA ILE A 401 -40.76 67.90 -68.31
C ILE A 401 -40.86 69.03 -69.35
N ASP A 402 -39.73 69.61 -69.77
CA ASP A 402 -39.71 70.69 -70.75
C ASP A 402 -40.24 70.23 -72.11
N LYS A 403 -39.87 69.03 -72.56
CA LYS A 403 -40.42 68.41 -73.77
C LYS A 403 -41.94 68.22 -73.67
N LYS A 404 -42.43 67.69 -72.54
CA LYS A 404 -43.88 67.51 -72.30
C LYS A 404 -44.63 68.84 -72.25
N ASN A 405 -44.03 69.87 -71.68
CA ASN A 405 -44.60 71.23 -71.66
C ASN A 405 -44.66 71.84 -73.07
N ALA A 406 -43.64 71.63 -73.89
CA ALA A 406 -43.65 72.07 -75.29
C ALA A 406 -44.74 71.36 -76.10
N GLU A 407 -44.89 70.05 -75.95
CA GLU A 407 -46.00 69.27 -76.54
C GLU A 407 -47.37 69.85 -76.13
N LYS A 408 -47.56 70.11 -74.83
CA LYS A 408 -48.81 70.68 -74.30
C LYS A 408 -49.09 72.08 -74.82
N ARG A 409 -48.08 72.95 -74.93
CA ARG A 409 -48.23 74.29 -75.54
C ARG A 409 -48.65 74.20 -77.00
N ASN A 410 -48.11 73.23 -77.74
CA ASN A 410 -48.49 73.03 -79.13
C ASN A 410 -49.95 72.55 -79.24
N GLN A 411 -50.37 71.63 -78.37
CA GLN A 411 -51.77 71.22 -78.27
C GLN A 411 -52.70 72.39 -77.92
N MET A 412 -52.31 73.27 -76.98
CA MET A 412 -53.07 74.48 -76.64
C MET A 412 -53.20 75.42 -77.84
N LYS A 413 -52.15 75.64 -78.63
CA LYS A 413 -52.24 76.46 -79.85
C LYS A 413 -53.22 75.89 -80.88
N ILE A 414 -53.26 74.55 -81.01
CA ILE A 414 -54.24 73.87 -81.88
C ILE A 414 -55.65 74.14 -81.34
N LEU A 415 -55.86 73.98 -80.03
CA LEU A 415 -57.14 74.23 -79.38
C LEU A 415 -57.60 75.69 -79.54
N ASP A 416 -56.70 76.66 -79.33
CA ASP A 416 -56.99 78.09 -79.51
C ASP A 416 -57.39 78.39 -80.97
N ALA A 417 -56.73 77.76 -81.94
CA ALA A 417 -57.11 77.90 -83.35
C ALA A 417 -58.49 77.30 -83.64
N GLU A 418 -58.87 76.20 -82.98
CA GLU A 418 -60.22 75.62 -83.07
C GLU A 418 -61.27 76.50 -82.38
N ILE A 419 -60.98 77.07 -81.21
CA ILE A 419 -61.85 78.01 -80.50
C ILE A 419 -62.11 79.24 -81.37
N ASN A 420 -61.05 79.83 -81.96
CA ASN A 420 -61.21 80.97 -82.87
C ASN A 420 -62.08 80.65 -84.09
N LYS A 421 -62.01 79.42 -84.63
CA LYS A 421 -62.93 78.98 -85.69
C LYS A 421 -64.37 78.92 -85.20
N ILE A 422 -64.61 78.40 -83.99
CA ILE A 422 -65.95 78.33 -83.39
C ILE A 422 -66.49 79.75 -83.16
N GLU A 423 -65.69 80.68 -82.66
CA GLU A 423 -66.08 82.09 -82.50
C GLU A 423 -66.49 82.73 -83.83
N GLN A 424 -65.73 82.48 -84.91
CA GLN A 424 -66.11 82.95 -86.25
C GLN A 424 -67.44 82.36 -86.72
N ILE A 425 -67.71 81.08 -86.46
CA ILE A 425 -69.00 80.44 -86.76
C ILE A 425 -70.12 81.12 -85.97
N TYR A 426 -69.92 81.40 -84.68
CA TYR A 426 -70.89 82.11 -83.86
C TYR A 426 -71.18 83.52 -84.38
N LEU A 427 -70.16 84.28 -84.78
CA LEU A 427 -70.31 85.59 -85.41
C LEU A 427 -71.13 85.50 -86.71
N GLN A 428 -70.88 84.50 -87.55
CA GLN A 428 -71.68 84.26 -88.75
C GLN A 428 -73.13 83.90 -88.43
N MET A 429 -73.36 83.09 -87.39
CA MET A 429 -74.72 82.77 -86.92
C MET A 429 -75.46 84.00 -86.40
N ASP A 430 -74.81 84.83 -85.58
CA ASP A 430 -75.39 86.08 -85.06
C ASP A 430 -75.76 87.04 -86.20
N GLN A 431 -74.89 87.14 -87.21
CA GLN A 431 -75.14 87.95 -88.39
C GLN A 431 -76.36 87.45 -89.19
N ARG A 432 -76.48 86.13 -89.38
CA ARG A 432 -77.66 85.53 -90.01
C ARG A 432 -78.94 85.69 -89.17
N LEU A 433 -78.85 85.63 -87.85
CA LEU A 433 -79.98 85.88 -86.97
C LEU A 433 -80.48 87.32 -87.13
N LYS A 434 -79.58 88.30 -87.19
CA LYS A 434 -79.93 89.71 -87.49
C LYS A 434 -80.55 89.89 -88.87
N GLU A 435 -80.05 89.20 -89.89
CA GLU A 435 -80.67 89.18 -91.22
C GLU A 435 -82.10 88.62 -91.16
N LEU A 436 -82.31 87.57 -90.36
CA LEU A 436 -83.60 86.91 -90.19
C LEU A 436 -84.58 87.79 -89.39
N GLU A 437 -84.11 88.46 -88.33
CA GLU A 437 -84.89 89.48 -87.61
C GLU A 437 -85.31 90.64 -88.53
N ASN A 438 -84.38 91.16 -89.34
CA ASN A 438 -84.68 92.20 -90.32
C ASN A 438 -85.69 91.71 -91.38
N GLY A 439 -85.57 90.44 -91.80
CA GLY A 439 -86.54 89.77 -92.66
C GLY A 439 -87.94 89.72 -92.02
N ILE A 440 -88.03 89.31 -90.75
CA ILE A 440 -89.31 89.28 -90.01
C ILE A 440 -89.92 90.68 -89.86
N ILE A 441 -89.11 91.70 -89.57
CA ILE A 441 -89.55 93.10 -89.49
C ILE A 441 -90.08 93.59 -90.84
N SER A 442 -89.47 93.18 -91.95
CA SER A 442 -89.92 93.55 -93.29
C SER A 442 -91.25 92.90 -93.68
N VAL A 443 -91.52 91.67 -93.23
CA VAL A 443 -92.81 90.98 -93.43
C VAL A 443 -93.92 91.61 -92.59
N ARG A 444 -93.60 92.16 -91.40
CA ARG A 444 -94.58 92.83 -90.51
C ARG A 444 -95.08 94.20 -91.02
N LYS A 445 -94.48 94.75 -92.09
CA LYS A 445 -94.84 96.04 -92.71
C LYS A 445 -95.68 95.89 -93.98
N ILE A 446 -96.02 94.66 -94.35
CA ILE A 446 -97.00 94.29 -95.39
C ILE A 446 -98.27 93.85 -94.66
#